data_AF-A0AAJ3DIR5-F1
#
_entry.id   AF-A0AAJ3DIR5-F1
#
_cell.length_a   1.000
_cell.length_b   1.000
_cell.length_c   1.000
_cell.angle_alpha   90.00
_cell.angle_beta   90.00
_cell.angle_gamma   90.00
#
_symmetry.space_group_name_H-M   'P 1'
#
loop_
_entity.id
_entity.type
_entity.pdbx_description
1 polymer ?
#
loop_
_entity_poly.entity_id
_entity_poly.type
_entity_poly.pdbx_seq_one_letter_code
_entity_poly.pdbx_strand_id
1 'polypeptide(L)'
;MTDANLAEQICTLHAETIAAIEQRQALAAEARSALIAALRNRLICRPGCEDALATWGLKPLPHRWTVSADAQLSHTRTHADLGEAREQARLGVPDELRRLQPAMAVYPRHVIDVTPAPPENGQPDPRRYRITVQVTVQTWVTATREAQALRAAAAIVEGHLPALADAGISLTGLRWRGADGPDDVPVDDIDTEAQPVTGTVQLTDADDLPAATAARDAAVQVLAALRRNIRTRAIRALGDDEIGGCYQRTAERVSKFLADLGLAGLPQAHHVTVIADVTLRLPAGTASEACDAARDTLRAATTDSPDETRPWTAYGWTAPEYATVDQDGWLVPWRHEYDMWLRGHTTSADATAAAEVLVRADLNRALADVEQTPITLTASLEGAGVDLYLDPDRD
;
A
#
# COMPACT_ATOMS: atom_id res chain seq x y z
N MET A 1 2.67 -53.86 -4.12
CA MET A 1 3.04 -53.07 -2.91
C MET A 1 3.54 -51.66 -3.24
N THR A 2 3.69 -51.29 -4.52
CA THR A 2 4.16 -49.98 -5.00
C THR A 2 3.04 -48.97 -5.21
N ASP A 3 1.86 -49.42 -5.67
CA ASP A 3 0.79 -48.52 -6.11
C ASP A 3 0.06 -47.82 -4.95
N ALA A 4 -0.05 -48.50 -3.79
CA ALA A 4 -0.63 -47.90 -2.58
C ALA A 4 0.23 -46.75 -2.02
N ASN A 5 1.56 -46.86 -2.12
CA ASN A 5 2.50 -45.82 -1.68
C ASN A 5 2.48 -44.61 -2.63
N LEU A 6 2.31 -44.84 -3.95
CA LEU A 6 2.15 -43.76 -4.92
C LEU A 6 0.86 -42.97 -4.70
N ALA A 7 -0.26 -43.67 -4.48
CA ALA A 7 -1.54 -43.03 -4.18
C ALA A 7 -1.46 -42.20 -2.89
N GLU A 8 -0.81 -42.72 -1.84
CA GLU A 8 -0.60 -41.99 -0.59
C GLU A 8 0.27 -40.73 -0.76
N GLN A 9 1.32 -40.81 -1.59
CA GLN A 9 2.16 -39.64 -1.94
C GLN A 9 1.38 -38.58 -2.72
N ILE A 10 0.59 -38.98 -3.72
CA ILE A 10 -0.26 -38.06 -4.49
C ILE A 10 -1.31 -37.41 -3.58
N CYS A 11 -1.97 -38.18 -2.71
CA CYS A 11 -2.90 -37.64 -1.72
C CYS A 11 -2.23 -36.62 -0.79
N THR A 12 -1.00 -36.88 -0.35
CA THR A 12 -0.23 -35.96 0.48
C THR A 12 0.09 -34.66 -0.27
N LEU A 13 0.54 -34.74 -1.53
CA LEU A 13 0.82 -33.57 -2.36
C LEU A 13 -0.43 -32.74 -2.64
N HIS A 14 -1.59 -33.39 -2.86
CA HIS A 14 -2.86 -32.69 -3.00
C HIS A 14 -3.26 -31.96 -1.71
N ALA A 15 -3.09 -32.59 -0.54
CA ALA A 15 -3.33 -31.94 0.74
C ALA A 15 -2.41 -30.73 0.96
N GLU A 16 -1.11 -30.86 0.65
CA GLU A 16 -0.15 -29.74 0.70
C GLU A 16 -0.53 -28.60 -0.25
N THR A 17 -0.98 -28.94 -1.46
CA THR A 17 -1.41 -27.97 -2.48
C THR A 17 -2.64 -27.19 -2.01
N ILE A 18 -3.66 -27.90 -1.50
CA ILE A 18 -4.87 -27.28 -0.95
C ILE A 18 -4.51 -26.37 0.22
N ALA A 19 -3.69 -26.84 1.17
CA ALA A 19 -3.26 -26.05 2.31
C ALA A 19 -2.51 -24.77 1.89
N ALA A 20 -1.63 -24.84 0.89
CA ALA A 20 -0.93 -23.67 0.37
C ALA A 20 -1.88 -22.65 -0.29
N ILE A 21 -2.90 -23.13 -1.03
CA ILE A 21 -3.92 -22.27 -1.65
C ILE A 21 -4.79 -21.61 -0.58
N GLU A 22 -5.24 -22.36 0.42
CA GLU A 22 -6.03 -21.84 1.55
C GLU A 22 -5.25 -20.80 2.35
N GLN A 23 -3.97 -21.07 2.68
CA GLN A 23 -3.10 -20.10 3.36
C GLN A 23 -2.93 -18.83 2.54
N ARG A 24 -2.75 -18.93 1.21
CA ARG A 24 -2.66 -17.76 0.34
C ARG A 24 -3.94 -16.94 0.37
N GLN A 25 -5.09 -17.60 0.28
CA GLN A 25 -6.37 -16.91 0.28
C GLN A 25 -6.66 -16.22 1.62
N ALA A 26 -6.36 -16.88 2.73
CA ALA A 26 -6.47 -16.30 4.07
C ALA A 26 -5.56 -15.07 4.21
N LEU A 27 -4.27 -15.20 3.89
CA LEU A 27 -3.31 -14.09 3.93
C LEU A 27 -3.74 -12.92 3.02
N ALA A 28 -4.24 -13.20 1.82
CA ALA A 28 -4.74 -12.19 0.90
C ALA A 28 -5.95 -11.42 1.47
N ALA A 29 -6.88 -12.12 2.14
CA ALA A 29 -8.04 -11.52 2.76
C ALA A 29 -7.66 -10.67 3.98
N GLU A 30 -6.78 -11.18 4.83
CA GLU A 30 -6.26 -10.49 6.02
C GLU A 30 -5.44 -9.26 5.63
N ALA A 31 -4.50 -9.39 4.70
CA ALA A 31 -3.67 -8.27 4.23
C ALA A 31 -4.51 -7.14 3.61
N ARG A 32 -5.52 -7.49 2.81
CA ARG A 32 -6.46 -6.51 2.26
C ARG A 32 -7.27 -5.82 3.35
N SER A 33 -7.78 -6.57 4.33
CA SER A 33 -8.58 -6.02 5.42
C SER A 33 -7.74 -5.09 6.31
N ALA A 34 -6.50 -5.48 6.60
CA ALA A 34 -5.55 -4.68 7.36
C ALA A 34 -5.20 -3.37 6.65
N LEU A 35 -5.00 -3.38 5.32
CA LEU A 35 -4.80 -2.16 4.53
C LEU A 35 -6.01 -1.22 4.57
N ILE A 36 -7.23 -1.76 4.43
CA ILE A 36 -8.45 -0.95 4.50
C ILE A 36 -8.62 -0.35 5.90
N ALA A 37 -8.31 -1.11 6.95
CA ALA A 37 -8.30 -0.61 8.32
C ALA A 37 -7.25 0.50 8.51
N ALA A 38 -6.04 0.32 7.97
CA ALA A 38 -5.00 1.35 8.00
C ALA A 38 -5.43 2.63 7.27
N LEU A 39 -6.11 2.50 6.12
CA LEU A 39 -6.64 3.63 5.36
C LEU A 39 -7.72 4.38 6.17
N ARG A 40 -8.67 3.65 6.78
CA ARG A 40 -9.70 4.23 7.66
C ARG A 40 -9.10 4.95 8.87
N ASN A 41 -8.06 4.37 9.46
CA ASN A 41 -7.33 4.96 10.59
C ASN A 41 -6.36 6.08 10.17
N ARG A 42 -6.35 6.47 8.88
CA ARG A 42 -5.48 7.51 8.32
C ARG A 42 -3.99 7.22 8.56
N LEU A 43 -3.61 5.95 8.60
CA LEU A 43 -2.21 5.52 8.71
C LEU A 43 -1.55 5.46 7.32
N ILE A 44 -2.34 5.29 6.26
CA ILE A 44 -1.92 5.21 4.86
C ILE A 44 -2.85 6.08 4.02
N CYS A 45 -2.30 6.74 2.99
CA CYS A 45 -3.09 7.49 2.02
C CYS A 45 -3.76 6.53 1.02
N ARG A 46 -4.87 6.94 0.39
CA ARG A 46 -5.56 6.09 -0.60
C ARG A 46 -4.64 5.67 -1.77
N PRO A 47 -3.84 6.55 -2.38
CA PRO A 47 -2.91 6.15 -3.44
C PRO A 47 -1.91 5.08 -2.98
N GLY A 48 -1.33 5.22 -1.78
CA GLY A 48 -0.43 4.21 -1.22
C GLY A 48 -1.13 2.86 -0.97
N CYS A 49 -2.39 2.89 -0.54
CA CYS A 49 -3.18 1.67 -0.37
C CYS A 49 -3.51 0.99 -1.72
N GLU A 50 -3.87 1.76 -2.74
CA GLU A 50 -4.18 1.23 -4.07
C GLU A 50 -2.95 0.61 -4.73
N ASP A 51 -1.81 1.28 -4.64
CA ASP A 51 -0.54 0.80 -5.14
C ASP A 51 -0.05 -0.46 -4.40
N ALA A 52 -0.27 -0.55 -3.07
CA ALA A 52 0.00 -1.77 -2.31
C ALA A 52 -0.88 -2.94 -2.78
N LEU A 53 -2.19 -2.72 -2.92
CA LEU A 53 -3.11 -3.75 -3.41
C LEU A 53 -2.75 -4.22 -4.83
N ALA A 54 -2.38 -3.29 -5.72
CA ALA A 54 -1.94 -3.62 -7.07
C ALA A 54 -0.67 -4.47 -7.07
N THR A 55 0.35 -4.08 -6.29
CA THR A 55 1.61 -4.82 -6.16
C THR A 55 1.41 -6.23 -5.60
N TRP A 56 0.44 -6.41 -4.69
CA TRP A 56 0.14 -7.70 -4.08
C TRP A 56 -0.78 -8.58 -4.95
N GLY A 57 -1.25 -8.06 -6.08
CA GLY A 57 -2.22 -8.75 -6.95
C GLY A 57 -3.58 -8.95 -6.27
N LEU A 58 -3.93 -8.08 -5.33
CA LEU A 58 -5.18 -8.15 -4.58
C LEU A 58 -6.28 -7.31 -5.24
N LYS A 59 -7.53 -7.59 -4.87
CA LYS A 59 -8.69 -6.82 -5.37
C LYS A 59 -8.51 -5.34 -4.99
N PRO A 60 -8.62 -4.41 -5.95
CA PRO A 60 -8.47 -2.98 -5.66
C PRO A 60 -9.55 -2.49 -4.69
N LEU A 61 -9.36 -1.28 -4.17
CA LEU A 61 -10.39 -0.60 -3.39
C LEU A 61 -11.62 -0.37 -4.27
N PRO A 62 -12.83 -0.41 -3.68
CA PRO A 62 -13.99 0.04 -4.42
C PRO A 62 -13.94 1.56 -4.60
N HIS A 63 -14.46 2.02 -5.72
CA HIS A 63 -14.64 3.43 -6.05
C HIS A 63 -16.13 3.72 -6.18
N ARG A 64 -16.49 4.99 -6.03
CA ARG A 64 -17.81 5.48 -6.40
C ARG A 64 -17.85 5.64 -7.92
N TRP A 65 -18.94 5.20 -8.53
CA TRP A 65 -19.17 5.33 -9.96
C TRP A 65 -20.50 6.03 -10.20
N THR A 66 -20.47 7.15 -10.92
CA THR A 66 -21.67 7.73 -11.52
C THR A 66 -21.98 7.02 -12.83
N VAL A 67 -22.99 6.13 -12.81
CA VAL A 67 -23.41 5.40 -14.01
C VAL A 67 -24.63 6.08 -14.61
N SER A 68 -24.59 6.32 -15.91
CA SER A 68 -25.67 6.99 -16.64
C SER A 68 -26.36 6.06 -17.65
N ALA A 69 -27.68 6.18 -17.78
CA ALA A 69 -28.45 5.56 -18.84
C ALA A 69 -29.34 6.59 -19.53
N ASP A 70 -29.45 6.52 -20.85
CA ASP A 70 -30.55 7.17 -21.56
C ASP A 70 -31.80 6.32 -21.42
N ALA A 71 -32.95 6.95 -21.21
CA ALA A 71 -34.24 6.27 -21.10
C ALA A 71 -35.37 7.16 -21.60
N GLN A 72 -36.55 6.57 -21.76
CA GLN A 72 -37.81 7.27 -21.94
C GLN A 72 -38.61 7.16 -20.65
N LEU A 73 -38.97 8.32 -20.08
CA LEU A 73 -39.81 8.42 -18.91
C LEU A 73 -41.21 8.83 -19.35
N SER A 74 -42.21 8.00 -19.08
CA SER A 74 -43.62 8.33 -19.26
C SER A 74 -44.30 8.43 -17.92
N HIS A 75 -45.04 9.50 -17.69
CA HIS A 75 -45.83 9.69 -16.48
C HIS A 75 -47.08 10.50 -16.81
N THR A 76 -48.05 10.50 -15.90
CA THR A 76 -49.31 11.21 -16.11
C THR A 76 -49.46 12.33 -15.10
N ARG A 77 -49.82 13.53 -15.56
CA ARG A 77 -49.99 14.71 -14.70
C ARG A 77 -51.16 15.57 -15.14
N THR A 78 -51.76 16.28 -14.19
CA THR A 78 -52.84 17.23 -14.45
C THR A 78 -52.29 18.62 -14.75
N HIS A 79 -52.81 19.25 -15.81
CA HIS A 79 -52.49 20.60 -16.27
C HIS A 79 -53.77 21.36 -16.66
N ALA A 80 -53.73 22.69 -16.70
CA ALA A 80 -54.88 23.50 -17.10
C ALA A 80 -55.22 23.32 -18.58
N ASP A 81 -54.19 23.19 -19.43
CA ASP A 81 -54.31 22.94 -20.87
C ASP A 81 -53.06 22.26 -21.46
N LEU A 82 -53.13 21.93 -22.76
CA LEU A 82 -52.04 21.25 -23.49
C LEU A 82 -50.79 22.15 -23.66
N GLY A 83 -50.96 23.47 -23.75
CA GLY A 83 -49.86 24.42 -23.85
C GLY A 83 -49.03 24.41 -22.57
N GLU A 84 -49.69 24.53 -21.43
CA GLU A 84 -49.05 24.42 -20.11
C GLU A 84 -48.38 23.05 -19.92
N ALA A 85 -49.06 21.96 -20.31
CA ALA A 85 -48.50 20.61 -20.21
C ALA A 85 -47.19 20.48 -21.01
N ARG A 86 -47.11 21.08 -22.21
CA ARG A 86 -45.89 21.08 -23.03
C ARG A 86 -44.78 21.95 -22.46
N GLU A 87 -45.10 23.10 -21.88
CA GLU A 87 -44.11 23.96 -21.24
C GLU A 87 -43.54 23.31 -19.96
N GLN A 88 -44.40 22.77 -19.12
CA GLN A 88 -44.05 22.16 -17.83
C GLN A 88 -43.39 20.78 -17.98
N ALA A 89 -43.65 20.06 -19.09
CA ALA A 89 -42.97 18.80 -19.40
C ALA A 89 -41.44 18.94 -19.50
N ARG A 90 -40.92 20.16 -19.67
CA ARG A 90 -39.48 20.47 -19.71
C ARG A 90 -38.85 20.69 -18.34
N LEU A 91 -39.65 20.95 -17.30
CA LEU A 91 -39.18 21.56 -16.05
C LEU A 91 -39.28 20.65 -14.81
N GLY A 92 -39.84 19.44 -14.94
CA GLY A 92 -40.07 18.58 -13.78
C GLY A 92 -39.88 17.10 -14.05
N VAL A 93 -39.19 16.44 -13.12
CA VAL A 93 -39.23 14.98 -12.93
C VAL A 93 -40.22 14.70 -11.78
N PRO A 94 -41.04 13.64 -11.87
CA PRO A 94 -41.90 13.20 -10.76
C PRO A 94 -41.14 13.08 -9.43
N ASP A 95 -41.74 13.56 -8.33
CA ASP A 95 -41.12 13.55 -7.01
C ASP A 95 -40.90 12.12 -6.48
N GLU A 96 -41.67 11.16 -6.98
CA GLU A 96 -41.54 9.73 -6.67
C GLU A 96 -40.15 9.20 -7.01
N LEU A 97 -39.54 9.69 -8.11
CA LEU A 97 -38.17 9.33 -8.49
C LEU A 97 -37.13 9.84 -7.49
N ARG A 98 -37.40 10.97 -6.82
CA ARG A 98 -36.49 11.54 -5.80
C ARG A 98 -36.54 10.78 -4.47
N ARG A 99 -37.57 9.97 -4.25
CA ARG A 99 -37.76 9.20 -3.00
C ARG A 99 -37.19 7.78 -3.06
N LEU A 100 -36.71 7.34 -4.22
CA LEU A 100 -36.12 6.03 -4.39
C LEU A 100 -34.79 5.91 -3.62
N GLN A 101 -34.52 4.71 -3.14
CA GLN A 101 -33.30 4.36 -2.42
C GLN A 101 -32.68 3.10 -3.05
N PRO A 102 -31.45 3.16 -3.59
CA PRO A 102 -30.57 4.32 -3.67
C PRO A 102 -31.14 5.47 -4.51
N ALA A 103 -30.77 6.71 -4.16
CA ALA A 103 -31.24 7.89 -4.88
C ALA A 103 -30.79 7.86 -6.35
N MET A 104 -31.71 8.18 -7.26
CA MET A 104 -31.42 8.37 -8.68
C MET A 104 -31.63 9.82 -9.07
N ALA A 105 -30.69 10.40 -9.81
CA ALA A 105 -30.90 11.68 -10.46
C ALA A 105 -31.45 11.45 -11.87
N VAL A 106 -32.45 12.24 -12.25
CA VAL A 106 -33.06 12.16 -13.57
C VAL A 106 -32.99 13.54 -14.19
N TYR A 107 -32.40 13.62 -15.38
CA TYR A 107 -32.21 14.85 -16.12
C TYR A 107 -33.04 14.80 -17.39
N PRO A 108 -34.13 15.56 -17.48
CA PRO A 108 -34.91 15.65 -18.71
C PRO A 108 -34.06 16.29 -19.81
N ARG A 109 -34.08 15.70 -21.01
CA ARG A 109 -33.36 16.21 -22.18
C ARG A 109 -34.29 16.90 -23.15
N HIS A 110 -35.31 16.19 -23.60
CA HIS A 110 -36.33 16.73 -24.48
C HIS A 110 -37.64 15.97 -24.34
N VAL A 111 -38.74 16.69 -24.54
CA VAL A 111 -40.08 16.12 -24.54
C VAL A 111 -40.30 15.38 -25.86
N ILE A 112 -40.65 14.10 -25.78
CA ILE A 112 -40.95 13.26 -26.96
C ILE A 112 -42.41 13.47 -27.36
N ASP A 113 -43.33 13.38 -26.40
CA ASP A 113 -44.76 13.48 -26.65
C ASP A 113 -45.54 13.97 -25.43
N VAL A 114 -46.65 14.68 -25.68
CA VAL A 114 -47.64 15.08 -24.68
C VAL A 114 -49.03 14.87 -25.27
N THR A 115 -49.74 13.88 -24.75
CA THR A 115 -51.06 13.48 -25.23
C THR A 115 -52.08 13.44 -24.09
N PRO A 116 -53.37 13.71 -24.33
CA PRO A 116 -54.40 13.50 -23.32
C PRO A 116 -54.37 12.06 -22.81
N ALA A 117 -54.39 11.88 -21.48
CA ALA A 117 -54.39 10.57 -20.88
C ALA A 117 -55.73 9.86 -21.13
N PRO A 118 -55.75 8.53 -21.31
CA PRO A 118 -56.98 7.78 -21.41
C PRO A 118 -57.81 7.95 -20.11
N PRO A 119 -59.16 7.92 -20.22
CA PRO A 119 -60.03 8.15 -19.08
C PRO A 119 -59.89 7.03 -18.03
N GLU A 120 -59.38 7.34 -16.85
CA GLU A 120 -59.59 6.51 -15.67
C GLU A 120 -61.08 6.60 -15.30
N ASN A 121 -61.81 5.49 -15.40
CA ASN A 121 -63.25 5.37 -15.11
C ASN A 121 -64.22 5.90 -16.18
N GLY A 122 -63.81 5.98 -17.46
CA GLY A 122 -64.73 6.18 -18.58
C GLY A 122 -65.28 7.61 -18.75
N GLN A 123 -64.85 8.56 -17.93
CA GLN A 123 -65.04 9.99 -18.19
C GLN A 123 -63.70 10.63 -18.56
N PRO A 124 -63.56 11.26 -19.74
CA PRO A 124 -62.36 11.99 -20.09
C PRO A 124 -62.21 13.20 -19.16
N ASP A 125 -61.21 13.18 -18.28
CA ASP A 125 -60.74 14.40 -17.62
C ASP A 125 -59.88 15.17 -18.64
N PRO A 126 -60.38 16.28 -19.22
CA PRO A 126 -59.65 17.00 -20.27
C PRO A 126 -58.34 17.63 -19.79
N ARG A 127 -58.07 17.59 -18.48
CA ARG A 127 -56.90 18.20 -17.84
C ARG A 127 -55.77 17.22 -17.55
N ARG A 128 -55.94 15.93 -17.83
CA ARG A 128 -54.92 14.92 -17.55
C ARG A 128 -54.13 14.58 -18.81
N TYR A 129 -52.81 14.72 -18.75
CA TYR A 129 -51.91 14.49 -19.89
C TYR A 129 -50.87 13.42 -19.55
N ARG A 130 -50.66 12.51 -20.49
CA ARG A 130 -49.52 11.60 -20.51
C ARG A 130 -48.34 12.33 -21.14
N ILE A 131 -47.27 12.47 -20.38
CA ILE A 131 -46.05 13.15 -20.77
C ILE A 131 -44.97 12.10 -20.95
N THR A 132 -44.35 12.05 -22.12
CA THR A 132 -43.20 11.18 -22.41
C THR A 132 -41.98 12.04 -22.73
N VAL A 133 -40.91 11.84 -21.98
CA VAL A 133 -39.69 12.65 -22.03
C VAL A 133 -38.49 11.73 -22.20
N GLN A 134 -37.55 12.10 -23.07
CA GLN A 134 -36.23 11.48 -23.03
C GLN A 134 -35.46 12.01 -21.82
N VAL A 135 -34.98 11.11 -20.98
CA VAL A 135 -34.24 11.44 -19.77
C VAL A 135 -32.86 10.79 -19.78
N THR A 136 -31.94 11.37 -19.03
CA THR A 136 -30.76 10.66 -18.52
C THR A 136 -30.99 10.32 -17.07
N VAL A 137 -30.94 9.04 -16.76
CA VAL A 137 -30.95 8.53 -15.39
C VAL A 137 -29.50 8.36 -14.96
N GLN A 138 -29.16 8.91 -13.80
CA GLN A 138 -27.89 8.71 -13.12
C GLN A 138 -28.12 7.98 -11.82
N THR A 139 -27.30 6.97 -11.57
CA THR A 139 -27.26 6.25 -10.30
C THR A 139 -25.82 6.13 -9.83
N TRP A 140 -25.63 6.11 -8.52
CA TRP A 140 -24.32 5.99 -7.91
C TRP A 140 -24.17 4.61 -7.29
N VAL A 141 -23.07 3.95 -7.63
CA VAL A 141 -22.75 2.62 -7.13
C VAL A 141 -21.31 2.54 -6.69
N THR A 142 -21.05 1.66 -5.74
CA THR A 142 -19.71 1.39 -5.24
C THR A 142 -19.22 0.08 -5.86
N ALA A 143 -18.14 0.13 -6.64
CA ALA A 143 -17.63 -1.03 -7.36
C ALA A 143 -16.12 -0.95 -7.62
N THR A 144 -15.49 -2.10 -7.86
CA THR A 144 -14.04 -2.18 -8.14
C THR A 144 -13.70 -2.03 -9.62
N ARG A 145 -14.68 -2.21 -10.51
CA ARG A 145 -14.53 -2.17 -11.97
C ARG A 145 -15.81 -1.66 -12.63
N GLU A 146 -15.66 -1.01 -13.78
CA GLU A 146 -16.78 -0.47 -14.57
C GLU A 146 -17.86 -1.51 -14.86
N ALA A 147 -17.49 -2.71 -15.32
CA ALA A 147 -18.44 -3.78 -15.63
C ALA A 147 -19.26 -4.26 -14.40
N GLN A 148 -18.71 -4.10 -13.19
CA GLN A 148 -19.46 -4.38 -11.96
C GLN A 148 -20.37 -3.20 -11.62
N ALA A 149 -19.90 -1.96 -11.79
CA ALA A 149 -20.70 -0.75 -11.60
C ALA A 149 -21.94 -0.76 -12.51
N LEU A 150 -21.77 -1.05 -13.81
CA LEU A 150 -22.87 -1.13 -14.79
C LEU A 150 -23.90 -2.18 -14.40
N ARG A 151 -23.47 -3.38 -13.97
CA ARG A 151 -24.38 -4.44 -13.53
C ARG A 151 -25.14 -4.07 -12.26
N ALA A 152 -24.46 -3.46 -11.28
CA ALA A 152 -25.10 -3.02 -10.04
C ALA A 152 -26.11 -1.89 -10.30
N ALA A 153 -25.74 -0.93 -11.15
CA ALA A 153 -26.61 0.16 -11.58
C ALA A 153 -27.86 -0.36 -12.30
N ALA A 154 -27.69 -1.33 -13.20
CA ALA A 154 -28.81 -1.99 -13.87
C ALA A 154 -29.75 -2.69 -12.90
N ALA A 155 -29.21 -3.48 -11.96
CA ALA A 155 -30.01 -4.16 -10.95
C ALA A 155 -30.80 -3.18 -10.05
N ILE A 156 -30.23 -2.02 -9.70
CA ILE A 156 -30.93 -0.98 -8.94
C ILE A 156 -32.10 -0.42 -9.74
N VAL A 157 -31.87 -0.01 -11.00
CA VAL A 157 -32.93 0.54 -11.84
C VAL A 157 -34.03 -0.49 -12.09
N GLU A 158 -33.67 -1.74 -12.40
CA GLU A 158 -34.60 -2.85 -12.58
C GLU A 158 -35.43 -3.12 -11.32
N GLY A 159 -34.80 -3.10 -10.14
CA GLY A 159 -35.48 -3.24 -8.86
C GLY A 159 -36.49 -2.14 -8.56
N HIS A 160 -36.31 -0.94 -9.13
CA HIS A 160 -37.25 0.18 -8.99
C HIS A 160 -38.39 0.18 -10.01
N LEU A 161 -38.30 -0.58 -11.12
CA LEU A 161 -39.34 -0.58 -12.15
C LEU A 161 -40.74 -0.94 -11.63
N PRO A 162 -40.93 -1.92 -10.73
CA PRO A 162 -42.25 -2.24 -10.19
C PRO A 162 -42.85 -1.09 -9.37
N ALA A 163 -42.08 -0.49 -8.47
CA ALA A 163 -42.53 0.61 -7.63
C ALA A 163 -42.86 1.88 -8.46
N LEU A 164 -42.12 2.12 -9.54
CA LEU A 164 -42.43 3.19 -10.49
C LEU A 164 -43.74 2.91 -11.23
N ALA A 165 -43.96 1.67 -11.67
CA ALA A 165 -45.19 1.29 -12.35
C ALA A 165 -46.43 1.47 -11.44
N ASP A 166 -46.32 1.14 -10.15
CA ASP A 166 -47.38 1.36 -9.15
C ASP A 166 -47.70 2.85 -8.97
N ALA A 167 -46.71 3.73 -9.16
CA ALA A 167 -46.88 5.18 -9.18
C ALA A 167 -47.37 5.74 -10.52
N GLY A 168 -47.69 4.89 -11.50
CA GLY A 168 -48.10 5.32 -12.84
C GLY A 168 -46.95 5.92 -13.67
N ILE A 169 -45.71 5.58 -13.33
CA ILE A 169 -44.49 6.03 -14.00
C ILE A 169 -43.86 4.83 -14.74
N SER A 170 -43.59 4.97 -16.02
CA SER A 170 -42.88 3.95 -16.80
C SER A 170 -41.53 4.47 -17.26
N LEU A 171 -40.48 3.70 -17.00
CA LEU A 171 -39.13 3.94 -17.51
C LEU A 171 -38.77 2.84 -18.52
N THR A 172 -38.57 3.20 -19.78
CA THR A 172 -38.31 2.24 -20.87
C THR A 172 -37.14 2.68 -21.75
N GLY A 173 -36.69 1.81 -22.66
CA GLY A 173 -35.63 2.14 -23.62
C GLY A 173 -34.27 2.42 -22.97
N LEU A 174 -33.98 1.77 -21.83
CA LEU A 174 -32.73 1.93 -21.08
C LEU A 174 -31.52 1.58 -21.95
N ARG A 175 -30.67 2.57 -22.18
CA ARG A 175 -29.38 2.42 -22.86
C ARG A 175 -28.27 2.96 -21.96
N TRP A 176 -27.54 2.05 -21.36
CA TRP A 176 -26.40 2.35 -20.50
C TRP A 176 -25.26 2.97 -21.29
N ARG A 177 -24.62 3.98 -20.68
CA ARG A 177 -23.39 4.61 -21.18
C ARG A 177 -22.24 4.09 -20.36
N GLY A 178 -21.11 3.82 -21.03
CA GLY A 178 -19.84 3.57 -20.33
C GLY A 178 -19.47 4.79 -19.49
N ALA A 179 -18.76 4.54 -18.38
CA ALA A 179 -18.25 5.60 -17.54
C ALA A 179 -16.79 5.89 -17.93
N ASP A 180 -16.42 7.16 -18.07
CA ASP A 180 -15.04 7.56 -18.42
C ASP A 180 -14.02 7.24 -17.30
N GLY A 181 -14.52 6.88 -16.11
CA GLY A 181 -13.75 6.46 -14.94
C GLY A 181 -14.61 6.45 -13.68
N PRO A 182 -14.04 6.02 -12.54
CA PRO A 182 -14.65 6.26 -11.24
C PRO A 182 -14.74 7.77 -10.94
N ASP A 183 -15.63 8.15 -10.03
CA ASP A 183 -15.74 9.53 -9.57
C ASP A 183 -14.47 9.92 -8.77
N ASP A 184 -14.05 11.18 -8.87
CA ASP A 184 -12.93 11.74 -8.07
C ASP A 184 -13.26 11.87 -6.57
N VAL A 185 -14.49 11.53 -6.17
CA VAL A 185 -14.94 11.60 -4.78
C VAL A 185 -14.63 10.26 -4.09
N PRO A 186 -13.79 10.27 -3.03
CA PRO A 186 -13.49 9.05 -2.29
C PRO A 186 -14.76 8.46 -1.65
N VAL A 187 -14.79 7.13 -1.55
CA VAL A 187 -15.85 6.42 -0.85
C VAL A 187 -15.62 6.57 0.65
N ASP A 188 -16.53 7.24 1.36
CA ASP A 188 -16.42 7.47 2.81
C ASP A 188 -16.49 6.16 3.62
N ASP A 189 -17.27 5.17 3.16
CA ASP A 189 -17.47 3.88 3.84
C ASP A 189 -17.05 2.69 2.96
N ILE A 190 -15.76 2.31 3.01
CA ILE A 190 -15.28 1.06 2.40
C ILE A 190 -15.52 -0.10 3.38
N ASP A 191 -16.52 -0.95 3.11
CA ASP A 191 -16.83 -2.09 3.96
C ASP A 191 -15.59 -2.94 4.30
N THR A 192 -15.41 -3.17 5.60
CA THR A 192 -14.32 -4.00 6.18
C THR A 192 -14.67 -5.47 6.25
N GLU A 193 -15.91 -5.84 5.92
CA GLU A 193 -16.32 -7.24 6.00
C GLU A 193 -15.43 -8.08 5.09
N ALA A 194 -14.67 -8.97 5.72
CA ALA A 194 -13.90 -9.98 5.05
C ALA A 194 -14.90 -10.81 4.23
N GLN A 195 -14.87 -10.67 2.91
CA GLN A 195 -15.60 -11.61 2.06
C GLN A 195 -15.10 -13.00 2.45
N PRO A 196 -15.97 -13.92 2.92
CA PRO A 196 -15.55 -15.25 3.25
C PRO A 196 -14.88 -15.84 2.01
N VAL A 197 -13.70 -16.41 2.21
CA VAL A 197 -13.02 -17.20 1.19
C VAL A 197 -13.80 -18.50 1.06
N THR A 198 -14.96 -18.44 0.41
CA THR A 198 -15.71 -19.61 -0.03
C THR A 198 -15.30 -19.90 -1.46
N GLY A 199 -14.27 -20.72 -1.60
CA GLY A 199 -13.90 -21.35 -2.84
C GLY A 199 -13.39 -22.75 -2.54
N THR A 200 -14.21 -23.76 -2.79
CA THR A 200 -13.72 -25.15 -2.87
C THR A 200 -12.62 -25.19 -3.91
N VAL A 201 -11.39 -25.44 -3.47
CA VAL A 201 -10.24 -25.66 -4.34
C VAL A 201 -10.49 -26.95 -5.11
N GLN A 202 -10.93 -26.83 -6.37
CA GLN A 202 -11.03 -27.98 -7.26
C GLN A 202 -9.67 -28.19 -7.90
N LEU A 203 -8.92 -29.17 -7.40
CA LEU A 203 -7.81 -29.74 -8.14
C LEU A 203 -8.40 -30.54 -9.31
N THR A 204 -7.84 -30.36 -10.50
CA THR A 204 -8.06 -31.31 -11.59
C THR A 204 -7.43 -32.64 -11.19
N ASP A 205 -8.16 -33.75 -11.30
CA ASP A 205 -7.68 -35.11 -11.05
C ASP A 205 -6.49 -35.43 -11.96
N ALA A 206 -5.29 -35.04 -11.54
CA ALA A 206 -4.06 -35.46 -12.17
C ALA A 206 -3.48 -36.58 -11.31
N ASP A 207 -3.78 -37.83 -11.68
CA ASP A 207 -3.24 -39.05 -11.04
C ASP A 207 -1.74 -39.27 -11.32
N ASP A 208 -1.01 -38.21 -11.68
CA ASP A 208 0.40 -38.27 -12.08
C ASP A 208 1.28 -37.51 -11.08
N LEU A 209 2.27 -38.20 -10.50
CA LEU A 209 3.14 -37.69 -9.44
C LEU A 209 3.92 -36.42 -9.83
N PRO A 210 4.50 -36.30 -11.04
CA PRO A 210 5.13 -35.06 -11.50
C PRO A 210 4.14 -33.89 -11.58
N ALA A 211 2.89 -34.13 -12.00
CA ALA A 211 1.86 -33.10 -12.08
C ALA A 211 1.44 -32.62 -10.68
N ALA A 212 1.22 -33.55 -9.74
CA ALA A 212 0.91 -33.23 -8.34
C ALA A 212 2.06 -32.46 -7.65
N THR A 213 3.31 -32.83 -7.94
CA THR A 213 4.50 -32.12 -7.43
C THR A 213 4.58 -30.71 -8.01
N ALA A 214 4.41 -30.55 -9.32
CA ALA A 214 4.43 -29.24 -9.98
C ALA A 214 3.30 -28.32 -9.49
N ALA A 215 2.10 -28.86 -9.26
CA ALA A 215 0.98 -28.11 -8.69
C ALA A 215 1.28 -27.62 -7.27
N ARG A 216 1.86 -28.49 -6.43
CA ARG A 216 2.30 -28.13 -5.08
C ARG A 216 3.35 -27.02 -5.11
N ASP A 217 4.39 -27.17 -5.94
CA ASP A 217 5.47 -26.19 -6.05
C ASP A 217 4.97 -24.85 -6.55
N ALA A 218 4.09 -24.83 -7.55
CA ALA A 218 3.46 -23.62 -8.04
C ALA A 218 2.63 -22.93 -6.93
N ALA A 219 1.83 -23.68 -6.17
CA ALA A 219 1.03 -23.13 -5.08
C ALA A 219 1.91 -22.53 -3.97
N VAL A 220 2.99 -23.22 -3.58
CA VAL A 220 3.96 -22.75 -2.58
C VAL A 220 4.71 -21.51 -3.09
N GLN A 221 5.15 -21.49 -4.35
CA GLN A 221 5.81 -20.33 -4.94
C GLN A 221 4.88 -19.11 -4.97
N VAL A 222 3.62 -19.31 -5.34
CA VAL A 222 2.62 -18.23 -5.41
C VAL A 222 2.25 -17.71 -4.01
N LEU A 223 2.25 -18.55 -2.97
CA LEU A 223 2.14 -18.12 -1.57
C LEU A 223 3.39 -17.34 -1.11
N ALA A 224 4.59 -17.85 -1.39
CA ALA A 224 5.85 -17.20 -1.04
C ALA A 224 6.00 -15.83 -1.72
N ALA A 225 5.61 -15.72 -2.99
CA ALA A 225 5.58 -14.46 -3.72
C ALA A 225 4.65 -13.44 -3.08
N LEU A 226 3.46 -13.85 -2.61
CA LEU A 226 2.55 -12.94 -1.88
C LEU A 226 3.18 -12.46 -0.56
N ARG A 227 3.78 -13.36 0.22
CA ARG A 227 4.48 -13.00 1.47
C ARG A 227 5.61 -12.01 1.21
N ARG A 228 6.41 -12.24 0.16
CA ARG A 228 7.48 -11.34 -0.29
C ARG A 228 6.91 -9.98 -0.67
N ASN A 229 5.94 -9.93 -1.58
CA ASN A 229 5.35 -8.67 -2.04
C ASN A 229 4.74 -7.84 -0.90
N ILE A 230 4.09 -8.49 0.08
CA ILE A 230 3.58 -7.83 1.29
C ILE A 230 4.73 -7.19 2.07
N ARG A 231 5.79 -7.94 2.36
CA ARG A 231 6.97 -7.41 3.08
C ARG A 231 7.62 -6.26 2.32
N THR A 232 7.78 -6.38 1.00
CA THR A 232 8.38 -5.35 0.15
C THR A 232 7.63 -4.04 0.17
N ARG A 233 6.30 -4.11 0.06
CA ARG A 233 5.51 -2.89 -0.08
C ARG A 233 5.03 -2.32 1.24
N ALA A 234 5.12 -3.05 2.35
CA ALA A 234 4.68 -2.58 3.66
C ALA A 234 5.39 -1.29 4.08
N ILE A 235 6.69 -1.14 3.77
CA ILE A 235 7.45 0.09 4.08
C ILE A 235 6.88 1.30 3.35
N ARG A 236 6.76 1.23 2.01
CA ARG A 236 6.28 2.38 1.23
C ARG A 236 4.80 2.66 1.48
N ALA A 237 3.99 1.61 1.64
CA ALA A 237 2.57 1.74 1.95
C ALA A 237 2.36 2.44 3.30
N LEU A 238 3.14 2.08 4.33
CA LEU A 238 2.93 2.58 5.69
C LEU A 238 3.96 3.63 6.13
N GLY A 239 4.85 4.05 5.24
CA GLY A 239 5.95 4.97 5.54
C GLY A 239 5.93 6.26 4.74
N ASP A 240 4.93 6.48 3.88
CA ASP A 240 4.84 7.72 3.09
C ASP A 240 4.72 8.96 4.00
N ASP A 241 5.57 9.94 3.70
CA ASP A 241 5.95 11.12 4.49
C ASP A 241 4.84 12.15 4.80
N GLU A 242 3.58 11.90 4.44
CA GLU A 242 2.49 12.86 4.69
C GLU A 242 2.16 13.04 6.18
N ILE A 243 2.70 12.17 7.06
CA ILE A 243 2.50 12.23 8.51
C ILE A 243 3.87 12.31 9.19
N GLY A 244 4.51 13.48 9.14
CA GLY A 244 5.84 13.75 9.69
C GLY A 244 6.07 13.18 11.10
N GLY A 245 6.73 12.02 11.16
CA GLY A 245 7.04 11.29 12.38
C GLY A 245 8.44 10.69 12.33
N CYS A 246 9.06 10.49 13.50
CA CYS A 246 10.36 9.87 13.62
C CYS A 246 10.38 8.43 13.04
N TYR A 247 11.49 8.03 12.42
CA TYR A 247 11.74 6.70 11.83
C TYR A 247 11.30 5.53 12.72
N GLN A 248 11.44 5.68 14.04
CA GLN A 248 11.05 4.69 15.04
C GLN A 248 9.55 4.38 15.04
N ARG A 249 8.68 5.39 14.83
CA ARG A 249 7.22 5.17 14.76
C ARG A 249 6.81 4.44 13.48
N THR A 250 7.48 4.70 12.37
CA THR A 250 7.26 3.97 11.11
C THR A 250 7.69 2.51 11.25
N ALA A 251 8.85 2.27 11.87
CA ALA A 251 9.36 0.92 12.14
C ALA A 251 8.40 0.09 13.01
N GLU A 252 7.90 0.66 14.11
CA GLU A 252 6.93 0.02 15.00
C GLU A 252 5.61 -0.29 14.29
N ARG A 253 5.09 0.65 13.49
CA ARG A 253 3.87 0.45 12.69
C ARG A 253 4.02 -0.68 11.68
N VAL A 254 5.11 -0.68 10.92
CA VAL A 254 5.36 -1.72 9.90
C VAL A 254 5.59 -3.08 10.55
N SER A 255 6.36 -3.12 11.65
CA SER A 255 6.60 -4.37 12.40
C SER A 255 5.31 -4.95 12.96
N LYS A 256 4.46 -4.11 13.55
CA LYS A 256 3.14 -4.53 14.04
C LYS A 256 2.25 -5.03 12.90
N PHE A 257 2.18 -4.30 11.78
CA PHE A 257 1.39 -4.72 10.62
C PHE A 257 1.81 -6.09 10.08
N LEU A 258 3.11 -6.35 9.96
CA LEU A 258 3.61 -7.64 9.50
C LEU A 258 3.38 -8.75 10.54
N ALA A 259 3.56 -8.46 11.82
CA ALA A 259 3.31 -9.41 12.90
C ALA A 259 1.82 -9.82 12.97
N ASP A 260 0.91 -8.86 12.82
CA ASP A 260 -0.54 -9.10 12.80
C ASP A 260 -0.95 -10.02 11.61
N LEU A 261 -0.16 -10.04 10.53
CA LEU A 261 -0.33 -10.94 9.37
C LEU A 261 0.48 -12.26 9.49
N GLY A 262 1.13 -12.52 10.62
CA GLY A 262 2.00 -13.68 10.83
C GLY A 262 3.25 -13.70 9.95
N LEU A 263 3.69 -12.54 9.46
CA LEU A 263 4.87 -12.38 8.62
C LEU A 263 6.09 -12.00 9.45
N ALA A 264 7.27 -12.45 9.00
CA ALA A 264 8.53 -12.04 9.60
C ALA A 264 8.74 -10.53 9.45
N GLY A 265 9.28 -9.91 10.51
CA GLY A 265 9.66 -8.51 10.52
C GLY A 265 10.67 -8.16 9.43
N LEU A 266 10.83 -6.85 9.20
CA LEU A 266 11.82 -6.34 8.26
C LEU A 266 13.19 -6.24 8.94
N PRO A 267 14.28 -6.32 8.15
CA PRO A 267 15.60 -5.99 8.66
C PRO A 267 15.63 -4.55 9.19
N GLN A 268 16.31 -4.34 10.31
CA GLN A 268 16.45 -3.02 10.90
C GLN A 268 17.66 -2.29 10.31
N ALA A 269 17.54 -0.97 10.25
CA ALA A 269 18.64 -0.05 10.03
C ALA A 269 18.99 0.63 11.35
N HIS A 270 20.27 0.61 11.70
CA HIS A 270 20.80 1.18 12.93
C HIS A 270 21.74 2.31 12.57
N HIS A 271 21.46 3.49 13.12
CA HIS A 271 22.36 4.63 13.07
C HIS A 271 23.27 4.57 14.28
N VAL A 272 24.53 4.22 14.01
CA VAL A 272 25.54 3.96 15.05
C VAL A 272 26.64 5.00 14.90
N THR A 273 26.95 5.65 16.02
CA THR A 273 28.09 6.53 16.15
C THR A 273 29.17 5.80 16.92
N VAL A 274 30.35 5.60 16.32
CA VAL A 274 31.50 5.00 16.99
C VAL A 274 32.54 6.07 17.25
N ILE A 275 32.84 6.27 18.52
CA ILE A 275 33.93 7.13 18.97
C ILE A 275 35.18 6.27 19.11
N ALA A 276 36.23 6.61 18.38
CA ALA A 276 37.53 6.00 18.49
C ALA A 276 38.51 6.98 19.14
N ASP A 277 38.95 6.64 20.35
CA ASP A 277 40.04 7.34 21.03
C ASP A 277 41.35 6.61 20.73
N VAL A 278 42.26 7.31 20.06
CA VAL A 278 43.56 6.81 19.61
C VAL A 278 44.65 7.71 20.17
N THR A 279 45.80 7.16 20.52
CA THR A 279 46.99 7.95 20.81
C THR A 279 48.09 7.51 19.85
N LEU A 280 48.57 8.47 19.06
CA LEU A 280 49.60 8.28 18.04
C LEU A 280 50.95 8.65 18.62
N ARG A 281 51.99 7.83 18.34
CA ARG A 281 53.37 8.20 18.60
C ARG A 281 54.01 8.71 17.33
N LEU A 282 54.51 9.95 17.36
CA LEU A 282 55.05 10.62 16.17
C LEU A 282 56.43 11.23 16.44
N PRO A 283 57.42 10.99 15.56
CA PRO A 283 58.73 11.62 15.65
C PRO A 283 58.65 13.06 15.11
N ALA A 284 58.63 14.06 16.00
CA ALA A 284 58.56 15.48 15.63
C ALA A 284 59.38 16.36 16.59
N GLY A 285 59.85 17.51 16.10
CA GLY A 285 60.68 18.45 16.87
C GLY A 285 59.88 19.32 17.82
N THR A 286 58.59 19.53 17.53
CA THR A 286 57.67 20.32 18.36
C THR A 286 56.29 19.67 18.48
N ALA A 287 55.53 20.06 19.51
CA ALA A 287 54.14 19.63 19.69
C ALA A 287 53.26 19.99 18.48
N SER A 288 53.49 21.16 17.87
CA SER A 288 52.75 21.62 16.70
C SER A 288 53.03 20.72 15.49
N GLU A 289 54.30 20.41 15.23
CA GLU A 289 54.71 19.48 14.16
C GLU A 289 54.12 18.08 14.38
N ALA A 290 54.09 17.60 15.63
CA ALA A 290 53.47 16.33 15.97
C ALA A 290 51.96 16.33 15.71
N CYS A 291 51.26 17.40 16.08
CA CYS A 291 49.81 17.54 15.84
C CYS A 291 49.48 17.68 14.35
N ASP A 292 50.34 18.35 13.58
CA ASP A 292 50.18 18.49 12.14
C ASP A 292 50.42 17.15 11.44
N ALA A 293 51.47 16.41 11.82
CA ALA A 293 51.71 15.06 11.32
C ALA A 293 50.57 14.09 11.67
N ALA A 294 50.04 14.14 12.90
CA ALA A 294 48.86 13.37 13.31
C ALA A 294 47.66 13.65 12.42
N ARG A 295 47.41 14.94 12.13
CA ARG A 295 46.31 15.38 11.26
C ARG A 295 46.51 14.87 9.83
N ASP A 296 47.71 14.95 9.29
CA ASP A 296 47.99 14.49 7.92
C ASP A 296 47.85 12.97 7.79
N THR A 297 48.30 12.20 8.78
CA THR A 297 48.11 10.74 8.84
C THR A 297 46.62 10.38 8.88
N LEU A 298 45.84 11.02 9.76
CA LEU A 298 44.44 10.68 9.97
C LEU A 298 43.48 11.31 8.95
N ARG A 299 43.96 12.28 8.15
CA ARG A 299 43.20 12.83 7.02
C ARG A 299 42.81 11.74 6.00
N ALA A 300 43.58 10.67 5.88
CA ALA A 300 43.25 9.53 5.02
C ALA A 300 42.07 8.68 5.55
N ALA A 301 41.80 8.75 6.86
CA ALA A 301 40.68 8.09 7.52
C ALA A 301 39.42 8.99 7.58
N THR A 302 39.57 10.32 7.59
CA THR A 302 38.44 11.26 7.50
C THR A 302 37.84 11.30 6.10
N THR A 303 36.51 11.17 6.01
CA THR A 303 35.74 11.39 4.78
C THR A 303 34.48 12.17 5.14
N ASP A 304 34.20 13.24 4.39
CA ASP A 304 33.06 14.13 4.63
C ASP A 304 31.74 13.59 4.04
N SER A 305 31.77 12.48 3.30
CA SER A 305 30.59 11.83 2.72
C SER A 305 30.83 10.33 2.48
N PRO A 306 29.80 9.48 2.62
CA PRO A 306 29.92 8.04 2.37
C PRO A 306 30.02 7.76 0.86
N ASP A 307 30.73 6.69 0.51
CA ASP A 307 30.81 6.16 -0.86
C ASP A 307 30.66 4.63 -0.88
N GLU A 308 30.70 4.01 -2.06
CA GLU A 308 30.52 2.55 -2.22
C GLU A 308 31.58 1.72 -1.48
N THR A 309 32.74 2.29 -1.17
CA THR A 309 33.85 1.63 -0.47
C THR A 309 33.90 1.95 1.03
N ARG A 310 33.25 3.04 1.46
CA ARG A 310 33.16 3.50 2.85
C ARG A 310 31.73 3.97 3.15
N PRO A 311 30.85 3.09 3.68
CA PRO A 311 29.47 3.42 3.99
C PRO A 311 29.30 4.29 5.27
N TRP A 312 30.33 5.05 5.66
CA TRP A 312 30.36 5.86 6.86
C TRP A 312 30.98 7.23 6.60
N THR A 313 30.60 8.19 7.42
CA THR A 313 31.23 9.52 7.50
C THR A 313 32.11 9.55 8.73
N ALA A 314 33.31 10.14 8.63
CA ALA A 314 34.25 10.15 9.74
C ALA A 314 34.78 11.57 9.98
N TYR A 315 34.57 12.06 11.18
CA TYR A 315 35.08 13.34 11.66
C TYR A 315 36.17 13.10 12.69
N GLY A 316 37.26 13.84 12.62
CA GLY A 316 38.39 13.66 13.53
C GLY A 316 38.95 14.99 14.00
N TRP A 317 39.33 15.06 15.26
CA TRP A 317 40.01 16.24 15.81
C TRP A 317 41.07 15.85 16.84
N THR A 318 42.08 16.71 16.96
CA THR A 318 43.03 16.69 18.07
C THR A 318 42.52 17.55 19.20
N ALA A 319 42.91 17.21 20.42
CA ALA A 319 42.95 18.15 21.52
C ALA A 319 44.44 18.46 21.80
N PRO A 320 45.06 19.41 21.06
CA PRO A 320 46.52 19.63 21.05
C PRO A 320 47.09 20.01 22.41
N GLU A 321 46.24 20.47 23.33
CA GLU A 321 46.55 20.80 24.73
C GLU A 321 47.00 19.58 25.56
N TYR A 322 46.75 18.36 25.07
CA TYR A 322 47.08 17.10 25.75
C TYR A 322 48.21 16.32 25.08
N ALA A 323 48.90 16.90 24.08
CA ALA A 323 50.08 16.27 23.50
C ALA A 323 51.23 16.26 24.51
N THR A 324 51.79 15.08 24.79
CA THR A 324 52.86 14.90 25.77
C THR A 324 54.12 14.34 25.12
N VAL A 325 55.29 14.68 25.65
CA VAL A 325 56.56 14.11 25.18
C VAL A 325 56.81 12.75 25.85
N ASP A 326 57.26 11.78 25.05
CA ASP A 326 57.68 10.44 25.47
C ASP A 326 59.14 10.20 25.00
N GLN A 327 59.78 9.11 25.46
CA GLN A 327 61.19 8.83 25.21
C GLN A 327 61.55 8.73 23.71
N ASP A 328 60.59 8.34 22.88
CA ASP A 328 60.76 8.06 21.45
C ASP A 328 59.95 9.01 20.53
N GLY A 329 59.32 10.06 21.07
CA GLY A 329 58.55 11.03 20.27
C GLY A 329 57.43 11.73 21.03
N TRP A 330 56.51 12.34 20.30
CA TRP A 330 55.30 12.94 20.88
C TRP A 330 54.16 11.94 20.89
N LEU A 331 53.45 11.87 22.01
CA LEU A 331 52.16 11.18 22.14
C LEU A 331 51.05 12.19 21.89
N VAL A 332 50.30 12.00 20.80
CA VAL A 332 49.21 12.89 20.40
C VAL A 332 47.88 12.15 20.54
N PRO A 333 47.00 12.56 21.49
CA PRO A 333 45.66 12.01 21.57
C PRO A 333 44.81 12.53 20.42
N TRP A 334 44.07 11.62 19.81
CA TRP A 334 43.17 11.87 18.70
C TRP A 334 41.82 11.22 18.97
N ARG A 335 40.74 11.97 18.72
CA ARG A 335 39.39 11.45 18.77
C ARG A 335 38.77 11.46 17.38
N HIS A 336 38.25 10.32 17.00
CA HIS A 336 37.49 10.11 15.79
C HIS A 336 36.04 9.77 16.11
N GLU A 337 35.12 10.29 15.32
CA GLU A 337 33.71 9.98 15.35
C GLU A 337 33.30 9.45 13.99
N TYR A 338 32.84 8.20 13.97
CA TYR A 338 32.35 7.52 12.77
C TYR A 338 30.83 7.43 12.86
N ASP A 339 30.15 8.09 11.93
CA ASP A 339 28.71 8.01 11.75
C ASP A 339 28.40 7.01 10.63
N MET A 340 27.60 5.98 10.92
CA MET A 340 27.23 4.97 9.95
C MET A 340 25.79 4.47 10.07
N TRP A 341 25.24 4.10 8.91
CA TRP A 341 23.97 3.39 8.79
C TRP A 341 24.23 1.92 8.49
N LEU A 342 24.01 1.07 9.49
CA LEU A 342 24.15 -0.38 9.36
C LEU A 342 22.79 -1.04 9.12
N ARG A 343 22.69 -1.75 8.01
CA ARG A 343 21.47 -2.40 7.53
C ARG A 343 21.58 -3.91 7.69
N GLY A 344 20.46 -4.60 7.86
CA GLY A 344 20.45 -6.06 7.91
C GLY A 344 20.71 -6.68 9.30
N HIS A 345 20.88 -5.86 10.34
CA HIS A 345 21.17 -6.35 11.69
C HIS A 345 19.89 -6.49 12.52
N THR A 346 19.68 -7.68 13.09
CA THR A 346 18.46 -7.99 13.85
C THR A 346 18.44 -7.32 15.22
N THR A 347 19.61 -7.06 15.82
CA THR A 347 19.72 -6.39 17.11
C THR A 347 20.67 -5.21 17.05
N SER A 348 20.48 -4.24 17.94
CA SER A 348 21.39 -3.10 18.09
C SER A 348 22.79 -3.56 18.50
N ALA A 349 22.91 -4.59 19.34
CA ALA A 349 24.20 -5.13 19.76
C ALA A 349 25.02 -5.68 18.58
N ASP A 350 24.37 -6.41 17.66
CA ASP A 350 25.04 -6.94 16.47
C ASP A 350 25.49 -5.80 15.54
N ALA A 351 24.66 -4.76 15.38
CA ALA A 351 25.02 -3.59 14.60
C ALA A 351 26.19 -2.84 15.24
N THR A 352 26.16 -2.59 16.55
CA THR A 352 27.23 -1.94 17.30
C THR A 352 28.56 -2.70 17.18
N ALA A 353 28.54 -4.03 17.34
CA ALA A 353 29.73 -4.85 17.19
C ALA A 353 30.29 -4.82 15.75
N ALA A 354 29.42 -4.86 14.74
CA ALA A 354 29.83 -4.74 13.34
C ALA A 354 30.43 -3.35 13.04
N ALA A 355 29.84 -2.28 13.60
CA ALA A 355 30.35 -0.92 13.50
C ALA A 355 31.78 -0.81 14.05
N GLU A 356 32.02 -1.33 15.24
CA GLU A 356 33.34 -1.34 15.87
C GLU A 356 34.38 -2.12 15.05
N VAL A 357 33.99 -3.25 14.45
CA VAL A 357 34.87 -4.04 13.57
C VAL A 357 35.26 -3.26 12.32
N LEU A 358 34.30 -2.57 11.69
CA LEU A 358 34.55 -1.75 10.50
C LEU A 358 35.49 -0.57 10.82
N VAL A 359 35.21 0.15 11.91
CA VAL A 359 36.07 1.25 12.38
C VAL A 359 37.47 0.75 12.71
N ARG A 360 37.59 -0.37 13.41
CA ARG A 360 38.90 -0.95 13.74
C ARG A 360 39.66 -1.34 12.48
N ALA A 361 39.00 -1.94 11.49
CA ALA A 361 39.63 -2.30 10.23
C ALA A 361 40.09 -1.07 9.43
N ASP A 362 39.32 0.01 9.43
CA ASP A 362 39.67 1.26 8.77
C ASP A 362 40.85 1.96 9.45
N LEU A 363 40.81 2.10 10.77
CA LEU A 363 41.92 2.67 11.55
C LEU A 363 43.20 1.86 11.42
N ASN A 364 43.13 0.53 11.49
CA ASN A 364 44.31 -0.33 11.29
C ASN A 364 44.91 -0.18 9.89
N ARG A 365 44.07 0.06 8.86
CA ARG A 365 44.55 0.33 7.51
C ARG A 365 45.22 1.70 7.41
N ALA A 366 44.60 2.73 7.98
CA ALA A 366 45.12 4.10 7.94
C ALA A 366 46.41 4.25 8.75
N LEU A 367 46.58 3.45 9.81
CA LEU A 367 47.69 3.54 10.76
C LEU A 367 48.71 2.40 10.63
N ALA A 368 48.70 1.67 9.51
CA ALA A 368 49.55 0.48 9.30
C ALA A 368 51.06 0.75 9.50
N ASP A 369 51.51 1.97 9.20
CA ASP A 369 52.93 2.38 9.27
C ASP A 369 53.23 3.31 10.46
N VAL A 370 52.30 3.47 11.41
CA VAL A 370 52.44 4.36 12.58
C VAL A 370 52.44 3.54 13.86
N GLU A 371 53.43 3.77 14.72
CA GLU A 371 53.43 3.16 16.05
C GLU A 371 52.30 3.79 16.89
N GLN A 372 51.40 2.96 17.39
CA GLN A 372 50.19 3.39 18.07
C GLN A 372 49.97 2.60 19.37
N THR A 373 49.40 3.29 20.36
CA THR A 373 48.83 2.64 21.55
C THR A 373 47.48 1.96 21.23
N PRO A 374 46.95 1.11 22.13
CA PRO A 374 45.68 0.42 21.91
C PRO A 374 44.54 1.38 21.56
N ILE A 375 43.81 1.06 20.48
CA ILE A 375 42.62 1.79 20.06
C ILE A 375 41.50 1.49 21.06
N THR A 376 40.96 2.53 21.70
CA THR A 376 39.73 2.40 22.52
C THR A 376 38.54 2.81 21.66
N LEU A 377 37.58 1.90 21.50
CA LEU A 377 36.34 2.17 20.77
C LEU A 377 35.19 2.24 21.77
N THR A 378 34.35 3.26 21.63
CA THR A 378 33.08 3.39 22.33
C THR A 378 32.00 3.65 21.30
N ALA A 379 31.03 2.75 21.18
CA ALA A 379 29.94 2.91 20.24
C ALA A 379 28.63 3.26 20.95
N SER A 380 27.87 4.16 20.35
CA SER A 380 26.54 4.56 20.78
C SER A 380 25.54 4.44 19.64
N LEU A 381 24.32 3.99 19.97
CA LEU A 381 23.20 3.95 19.03
C LEU A 381 22.45 5.27 19.12
N GLU A 382 22.43 6.04 18.04
CA GLU A 382 21.69 7.30 17.96
C GLU A 382 20.25 7.10 17.47
N GLY A 383 20.01 6.07 16.65
CA GLY A 383 18.68 5.71 16.17
C GLY A 383 18.58 4.27 15.67
N ALA A 384 17.39 3.70 15.78
CA ALA A 384 17.04 2.43 15.15
C ALA A 384 15.69 2.56 14.43
N GLY A 385 15.61 1.98 13.23
CA GLY A 385 14.43 2.02 12.39
C GLY A 385 14.36 0.83 11.43
N VAL A 386 13.37 0.83 10.55
CA VAL A 386 13.35 -0.06 9.38
C VAL A 386 14.17 0.57 8.27
N ASP A 387 14.91 -0.23 7.52
CA ASP A 387 15.63 0.28 6.35
C ASP A 387 14.62 0.71 5.27
N LEU A 388 14.42 2.02 5.11
CA LEU A 388 13.48 2.57 4.11
C LEU A 388 13.93 2.35 2.66
N TYR A 389 15.21 2.03 2.47
CA TYR A 389 15.82 1.80 1.16
C TYR A 389 16.09 0.31 0.92
N LEU A 390 15.52 -0.57 1.76
CA LEU A 390 15.61 -2.00 1.53
C LEU A 390 14.87 -2.31 0.23
N ASP A 391 15.61 -2.85 -0.73
CA ASP A 391 15.05 -3.49 -1.91
C ASP A 391 15.04 -5.00 -1.65
N PRO A 392 13.95 -5.55 -1.11
CA PRO A 392 13.83 -6.98 -0.84
C PRO A 392 13.72 -7.82 -2.12
N ASP A 393 13.91 -7.22 -3.31
CA ASP A 393 14.23 -7.98 -4.50
C ASP A 393 15.73 -8.30 -4.67
N ARG A 394 16.60 -7.60 -3.94
CA ARG A 394 18.06 -7.76 -3.97
C ARG A 394 18.65 -8.52 -2.78
N ASP A 395 17.94 -8.58 -1.66
CA ASP A 395 18.20 -9.47 -0.50
C ASP A 395 17.38 -10.77 -0.61
#